data_AF-A0A4Y7PVJ9-F1
#
_entry.id   AF-A0A4Y7PVJ9-F1
#
_cell.length_a   1.000
_cell.length_b   1.000
_cell.length_c   1.000
_cell.angle_alpha   90.00
_cell.angle_beta   90.00
_cell.angle_gamma   90.00
#
_symmetry.space_group_name_H-M   'P 1'
#
loop_
_entity.id
_entity.type
_entity.pdbx_description
1 polymer ?
#
loop_
_entity_poly.entity_id
_entity_poly.type
_entity_poly.pdbx_seq_one_letter_code
_entity_poly.pdbx_strand_id
1 'polypeptide(L)'
;MPTVIVSGVTTDENAETHILEWGAVIPSREALGLWVVGQKMWKVFTSNQQCARLKGDLFRAEQYGLPIGPTRITPCRVRLPVRDVLGNFTEQHSLQSHEGFVLITNHFQGRHFTLQRGVGVFRHLILQISNDEVLKRIDRACSAAVAVGLRDPQGFINPTNYNPIVFIDIHLSRGGTTQASQDMLVITQNRMASVRNHT
;
A
#
# COMPACT_ATOMS: atom_id res chain seq x y z
N MET A 1 -8.97 13.42 22.42
CA MET A 1 -8.53 13.49 21.02
C MET A 1 -9.64 12.94 20.14
N PRO A 2 -9.84 13.44 18.91
CA PRO A 2 -10.86 12.90 18.00
C PRO A 2 -10.59 11.41 17.72
N THR A 3 -11.65 10.62 17.65
CA THR A 3 -11.60 9.18 17.34
C THR A 3 -12.42 8.90 16.08
N VAL A 4 -11.93 7.99 15.26
CA VAL A 4 -12.67 7.41 14.13
C VAL A 4 -13.25 6.09 14.58
N ILE A 5 -14.55 5.87 14.42
CA ILE A 5 -15.15 4.56 14.68
C ILE A 5 -15.40 3.87 13.34
N VAL A 6 -14.80 2.71 13.14
CA VAL A 6 -15.02 1.88 11.96
C VAL A 6 -15.80 0.64 12.40
N SER A 7 -16.96 0.42 11.82
CA SER A 7 -17.89 -0.65 12.23
C SER A 7 -18.35 -1.46 11.03
N GLY A 8 -18.66 -2.73 11.27
CA GLY A 8 -19.10 -3.65 10.21
C GLY A 8 -17.94 -4.27 9.43
N VAL A 9 -16.70 -4.20 9.94
CA VAL A 9 -15.56 -4.82 9.27
C VAL A 9 -15.58 -6.31 9.59
N THR A 10 -15.84 -7.13 8.59
CA THR A 10 -15.75 -8.59 8.70
C THR A 10 -14.31 -9.04 8.54
N THR A 11 -13.70 -9.47 9.64
CA THR A 11 -12.32 -9.95 9.67
C THR A 11 -12.24 -11.47 9.60
N ASP A 12 -13.10 -12.21 10.31
CA ASP A 12 -13.18 -13.68 10.34
C ASP A 12 -14.57 -14.11 10.88
N GLU A 13 -15.60 -14.10 10.01
CA GLU A 13 -17.00 -14.50 10.30
C GLU A 13 -17.86 -13.57 11.20
N ASN A 14 -17.26 -12.67 11.99
CA ASN A 14 -18.00 -11.67 12.77
C ASN A 14 -17.72 -10.24 12.30
N ALA A 15 -18.76 -9.39 12.35
CA ALA A 15 -18.63 -7.97 12.09
C ALA A 15 -18.06 -7.28 13.33
N GLU A 16 -16.87 -6.69 13.20
CA GLU A 16 -16.19 -6.03 14.30
C GLU A 16 -16.37 -4.50 14.25
N THR A 17 -16.26 -3.88 15.43
CA THR A 17 -16.15 -2.43 15.58
C THR A 17 -14.79 -2.09 16.16
N HIS A 18 -14.09 -1.18 15.51
CA HIS A 18 -12.75 -0.73 15.85
C HIS A 18 -12.79 0.77 16.12
N ILE A 19 -12.21 1.18 17.26
CA ILE A 19 -12.00 2.58 17.60
C ILE A 19 -10.58 2.92 17.22
N LEU A 20 -10.43 3.80 16.24
CA LEU A 20 -9.14 4.22 15.70
C LEU A 20 -8.83 5.64 16.19
N GLU A 21 -7.75 5.78 16.95
CA GLU A 21 -7.36 7.09 17.47
C GLU A 21 -6.75 7.96 16.37
N TRP A 22 -7.20 9.22 16.26
CA TRP A 22 -6.64 10.14 15.28
C TRP A 22 -5.17 10.47 15.58
N GLY A 23 -4.74 10.41 16.85
CA GLY A 23 -3.34 10.59 17.23
C GLY A 23 -2.40 9.51 16.68
N ALA A 24 -2.92 8.34 16.33
CA ALA A 24 -2.17 7.22 15.76
C ALA A 24 -2.27 7.15 14.22
N VAL A 25 -2.94 8.11 13.58
CA VAL A 25 -3.15 8.08 12.13
C VAL A 25 -1.84 8.30 11.39
N ILE A 26 -1.59 7.46 10.39
CA ILE A 26 -0.59 7.72 9.36
C ILE A 26 -1.29 8.50 8.23
N PRO A 27 -0.80 9.71 7.87
CA PRO A 27 -1.45 10.54 6.86
C PRO A 27 -1.55 9.85 5.49
N SER A 28 -2.70 10.03 4.82
CA SER A 28 -2.92 9.61 3.44
C SER A 28 -3.49 10.76 2.61
N ARG A 29 -3.15 10.81 1.32
CA ARG A 29 -3.71 11.81 0.38
C ARG A 29 -5.05 11.41 -0.23
N GLU A 30 -5.35 10.12 -0.22
CA GLU A 30 -6.50 9.54 -0.93
C GLU A 30 -7.54 8.92 -0.01
N ALA A 31 -7.11 8.54 1.19
CA ALA A 31 -7.91 7.92 2.22
C ALA A 31 -8.04 8.87 3.41
N LEU A 32 -8.94 8.55 4.33
CA LEU A 32 -9.03 9.24 5.61
C LEU A 32 -7.71 9.14 6.39
N GLY A 33 -7.04 8.00 6.27
CA GLY A 33 -5.76 7.71 6.91
C GLY A 33 -5.42 6.23 6.84
N LEU A 34 -4.25 5.89 7.38
CA LEU A 34 -3.87 4.51 7.66
C LEU A 34 -3.71 4.29 9.15
N TRP A 35 -4.08 3.10 9.62
CA TRP A 35 -3.92 2.65 10.99
C TRP A 35 -3.31 1.26 11.04
N VAL A 36 -2.48 1.03 12.04
CA VAL A 36 -2.04 -0.33 12.40
C VAL A 36 -3.07 -0.91 13.37
N VAL A 37 -3.66 -2.04 12.99
CA VAL A 37 -4.66 -2.77 13.80
C VAL A 37 -4.16 -4.20 13.97
N GLY A 38 -3.61 -4.50 15.14
CA GLY A 38 -2.89 -5.75 15.38
C GLY A 38 -1.70 -5.91 14.42
N GLN A 39 -1.66 -7.00 13.65
CA GLN A 39 -0.63 -7.26 12.63
C GLN A 39 -1.02 -6.78 11.22
N LYS A 40 -2.09 -5.99 11.11
CA LYS A 40 -2.63 -5.51 9.83
C LYS A 40 -2.47 -4.01 9.70
N MET A 41 -2.40 -3.56 8.46
CA MET A 41 -2.51 -2.15 8.09
C MET A 41 -3.88 -1.92 7.46
N TRP A 42 -4.60 -0.93 7.95
CA TRP A 42 -5.94 -0.56 7.49
C TRP A 42 -5.86 0.82 6.83
N LYS A 43 -6.15 0.92 5.53
CA LYS A 43 -6.37 2.19 4.84
C LYS A 43 -7.88 2.42 4.76
N VAL A 44 -8.37 3.45 5.45
CA VAL A 44 -9.82 3.68 5.67
C VAL A 44 -10.34 4.76 4.73
N PHE A 45 -11.44 4.49 4.04
CA PHE A 45 -12.08 5.41 3.10
C PHE A 45 -13.49 5.75 3.56
N THR A 46 -13.90 7.02 3.41
CA THR A 46 -15.22 7.54 3.80
C THR A 46 -16.20 7.65 2.61
N SER A 47 -15.87 7.00 1.50
CA SER A 47 -16.67 6.99 0.28
C SER A 47 -16.39 5.72 -0.50
N ASN A 48 -17.43 5.14 -1.11
CA ASN A 48 -17.32 3.94 -1.95
C ASN A 48 -16.89 4.24 -3.39
N GLN A 49 -16.75 5.52 -3.79
CA GLN A 49 -16.42 5.90 -5.17
C GLN A 49 -15.13 5.27 -5.69
N GLN A 50 -14.13 5.07 -4.82
CA GLN A 50 -12.83 4.50 -5.20
C GLN A 50 -12.78 2.96 -5.08
N CYS A 51 -13.78 2.34 -4.46
CA CYS A 51 -13.78 0.91 -4.14
C CYS A 51 -13.68 0.03 -5.39
N ALA A 52 -14.52 0.31 -6.41
CA ALA A 52 -14.51 -0.44 -7.66
C ALA A 52 -13.18 -0.32 -8.41
N ARG A 53 -12.60 0.89 -8.45
CA ARG A 53 -11.30 1.14 -9.07
C ARG A 53 -10.19 0.34 -8.38
N LEU A 54 -10.09 0.45 -7.05
CA LEU A 54 -9.06 -0.27 -6.29
C LEU A 54 -9.19 -1.79 -6.41
N LYS A 55 -10.42 -2.32 -6.41
CA LYS A 55 -10.66 -3.75 -6.68
C LYS A 55 -10.13 -4.15 -8.06
N GLY A 56 -10.41 -3.34 -9.09
CA GLY A 56 -9.90 -3.57 -10.44
C GLY A 56 -8.37 -3.52 -10.51
N ASP A 57 -7.74 -2.57 -9.84
CA ASP A 57 -6.29 -2.43 -9.81
C ASP A 57 -5.60 -3.60 -9.08
N LEU A 58 -6.14 -4.02 -7.93
CA LEU A 58 -5.65 -5.19 -7.20
C LEU A 58 -5.82 -6.48 -8.00
N PHE A 59 -6.99 -6.70 -8.59
CA PHE A 59 -7.25 -7.88 -9.43
C PHE A 59 -6.26 -7.94 -10.60
N ARG A 60 -6.04 -6.82 -11.31
CA ARG A 60 -5.05 -6.77 -12.39
C ARG A 60 -3.64 -7.02 -11.90
N ALA A 61 -3.24 -6.44 -10.77
CA ALA A 61 -1.93 -6.69 -10.16
C ALA A 61 -1.71 -8.18 -9.86
N GLU A 62 -2.71 -8.86 -9.28
CA GLU A 62 -2.65 -10.30 -9.02
C GLU A 62 -2.52 -11.13 -10.29
N GLN A 63 -3.30 -10.82 -11.33
CA GLN A 63 -3.24 -11.52 -12.63
C GLN A 63 -1.86 -11.43 -13.29
N TYR A 64 -1.15 -10.32 -13.09
CA TYR A 64 0.21 -10.12 -13.61
C TYR A 64 1.30 -10.63 -12.66
N GLY A 65 0.93 -11.24 -11.53
CA GLY A 65 1.88 -11.77 -10.55
C GLY A 65 2.67 -10.68 -9.82
N LEU A 66 2.13 -9.44 -9.77
CA LEU A 66 2.75 -8.38 -8.99
C LEU A 66 2.73 -8.79 -7.51
N PRO A 67 3.86 -8.80 -6.79
CA PRO A 67 3.88 -9.17 -5.39
C PRO A 67 3.14 -8.14 -4.54
N ILE A 68 1.85 -8.35 -4.35
CA ILE A 68 1.01 -7.62 -3.42
C ILE A 68 0.69 -8.60 -2.30
N GLY A 69 0.96 -8.23 -1.04
CA GLY A 69 0.66 -9.16 0.05
C GLY A 69 -0.85 -9.37 0.20
N PRO A 70 -1.26 -10.30 1.08
CA PRO A 70 -2.68 -10.60 1.29
C PRO A 70 -3.46 -9.32 1.56
N THR A 71 -4.45 -9.05 0.71
CA THR A 71 -5.20 -7.80 0.71
C THR A 71 -6.68 -8.09 0.63
N ARG A 72 -7.48 -7.38 1.43
CA ARG A 72 -8.94 -7.50 1.45
C ARG A 72 -9.56 -6.11 1.46
N ILE A 73 -10.62 -5.94 0.68
CA ILE A 73 -11.47 -4.74 0.74
C ILE A 73 -12.79 -5.12 1.40
N THR A 74 -13.08 -4.48 2.54
CA THR A 74 -14.29 -4.73 3.33
C THR A 74 -15.12 -3.46 3.42
N PRO A 75 -16.36 -3.44 2.91
CA PRO A 75 -17.31 -2.34 3.15
C PRO A 75 -17.53 -2.15 4.65
N CYS A 76 -17.71 -0.90 5.08
CA CYS A 76 -17.88 -0.57 6.50
C CYS A 76 -18.62 0.75 6.69
N ARG A 77 -19.08 1.00 7.92
CA ARG A 77 -19.53 2.33 8.35
C ARG A 77 -18.41 3.04 9.10
N VAL A 78 -18.05 4.22 8.61
CA VAL A 78 -17.03 5.09 9.21
C VAL A 78 -17.74 6.25 9.90
N ARG A 79 -17.51 6.41 11.20
CA ARG A 79 -18.08 7.51 11.99
C ARG A 79 -16.97 8.47 12.40
N LEU A 80 -17.15 9.74 12.08
CA LEU A 80 -16.19 10.81 12.33
C LEU A 80 -16.76 11.86 13.29
N PRO A 81 -15.92 12.53 14.09
CA PRO A 81 -16.38 13.68 14.84
C PRO A 81 -16.80 14.79 13.88
N VAL A 82 -17.90 15.47 14.22
CA VAL A 82 -18.42 16.59 13.45
C VAL A 82 -17.42 17.75 13.49
N ARG A 83 -17.26 18.45 12.36
CA ARG A 83 -16.49 19.68 12.29
C ARG A 83 -17.42 20.88 12.23
N ASP A 84 -17.06 21.96 12.91
CA ASP A 84 -17.75 23.25 12.81
C ASP A 84 -17.49 23.92 11.45
N VAL A 85 -18.11 25.08 11.23
CA VAL A 85 -17.96 25.88 10.01
C VAL A 85 -16.53 26.39 9.76
N LEU A 86 -15.68 26.37 10.80
CA LEU A 86 -14.28 26.75 10.73
C LEU A 86 -13.36 25.52 10.55
N GLY A 87 -13.93 24.31 10.48
CA GLY A 87 -13.21 23.06 10.33
C GLY A 87 -12.66 22.48 11.63
N ASN A 88 -12.94 23.07 12.80
CA ASN A 88 -12.52 22.53 14.09
C ASN A 88 -13.44 21.38 14.49
N PHE A 89 -12.90 20.36 15.17
CA PHE A 89 -13.74 19.32 15.74
C PHE A 89 -14.65 19.90 16.82
N THR A 90 -15.95 19.64 16.74
CA THR A 90 -16.88 20.08 17.78
C THR A 90 -16.68 19.22 19.03
N GLU A 91 -16.76 19.85 20.22
CA GLU A 91 -16.72 19.13 21.50
C GLU A 91 -17.98 18.29 21.73
N GLN A 92 -19.04 18.52 20.95
CA GLN A 92 -20.24 17.70 20.97
C GLN A 92 -19.89 16.30 20.45
N HIS A 93 -20.12 15.28 21.29
CA HIS A 93 -19.97 13.84 20.99
C HIS A 93 -20.78 13.32 19.79
N SER A 94 -21.36 14.21 18.97
CA SER A 94 -21.98 13.88 17.69
C SER A 94 -20.95 13.29 16.74
N LEU A 95 -21.23 12.07 16.28
CA LEU A 95 -20.47 11.42 15.22
C LEU A 95 -21.31 11.39 13.94
N GLN A 96 -20.76 11.91 12.85
CA GLN A 96 -21.35 11.78 11.52
C GLN A 96 -21.01 10.41 10.94
N SER A 97 -22.02 9.69 10.46
CA SER A 97 -21.85 8.37 9.85
C SER A 97 -21.71 8.47 8.33
N HIS A 98 -20.72 7.79 7.78
CA HIS A 98 -20.42 7.71 6.36
C HIS A 98 -20.40 6.25 5.91
N GLU A 99 -20.90 6.00 4.70
CA GLU A 99 -20.62 4.76 3.99
C GLU A 99 -19.17 4.79 3.49
N GLY A 100 -18.45 3.70 3.71
CA GLY A 100 -17.04 3.61 3.36
C GLY A 100 -16.56 2.17 3.20
N PHE A 101 -15.25 2.02 3.15
CA PHE A 101 -14.61 0.71 3.12
C PHE A 101 -13.21 0.79 3.73
N VAL A 102 -12.69 -0.35 4.14
CA VAL A 102 -11.30 -0.52 4.57
C VAL A 102 -10.57 -1.42 3.59
N LEU A 103 -9.41 -0.97 3.16
CA LEU A 103 -8.39 -1.82 2.54
C LEU A 103 -7.49 -2.37 3.64
N ILE A 104 -7.57 -3.67 3.89
CA ILE A 104 -6.82 -4.38 4.92
C ILE A 104 -5.68 -5.14 4.24
N THR A 105 -4.45 -4.93 4.71
CA THR A 105 -3.29 -5.70 4.27
C THR A 105 -2.41 -6.08 5.47
N ASN A 106 -1.41 -6.93 5.27
CA ASN A 106 -0.43 -7.22 6.31
C ASN A 106 0.40 -5.98 6.64
N HIS A 107 0.79 -5.84 7.91
CA HIS A 107 1.85 -4.90 8.25
C HIS A 107 3.19 -5.50 7.78
N PHE A 108 3.71 -4.97 6.67
CA PHE A 108 4.93 -5.48 6.06
C PHE A 108 6.17 -5.03 6.84
N GLN A 109 7.11 -5.96 7.03
CA GLN A 109 8.44 -5.67 7.53
C GLN A 109 9.40 -5.37 6.37
N GLY A 110 10.41 -4.54 6.61
CA GLY A 110 11.45 -4.22 5.65
C GLY A 110 11.69 -2.73 5.54
N ARG A 111 12.54 -2.34 4.58
CA ARG A 111 12.81 -0.93 4.29
C ARG A 111 11.81 -0.43 3.27
N HIS A 112 11.06 0.60 3.65
CA HIS A 112 10.08 1.24 2.78
C HIS A 112 10.78 1.96 1.61
N PHE A 113 10.17 1.89 0.43
CA PHE A 113 10.52 2.70 -0.73
C PHE A 113 9.28 3.35 -1.33
N THR A 114 9.46 4.53 -1.90
CA THR A 114 8.46 5.21 -2.73
C THR A 114 9.18 5.95 -3.84
N LEU A 115 8.65 5.86 -5.06
CA LEU A 115 9.20 6.54 -6.22
C LEU A 115 8.56 7.91 -6.49
N GLN A 116 7.62 8.35 -5.65
CA GLN A 116 7.01 9.68 -5.76
C GLN A 116 8.02 10.83 -5.68
N ARG A 117 9.19 10.59 -5.07
CA ARG A 117 10.28 11.56 -4.94
C ARG A 117 11.54 11.13 -5.72
N GLY A 118 11.37 10.24 -6.69
CA GLY A 118 12.44 9.66 -7.48
C GLY A 118 12.96 8.32 -6.94
N VAL A 119 13.93 7.74 -7.66
CA VAL A 119 14.39 6.35 -7.48
C VAL A 119 15.48 6.16 -6.43
N GLY A 120 15.91 7.24 -5.75
CA GLY A 120 17.11 7.23 -4.90
C GLY A 120 17.06 6.20 -3.77
N VAL A 121 15.95 6.13 -3.03
CA VAL A 121 15.79 5.16 -1.93
C VAL A 121 15.79 3.73 -2.47
N PHE A 122 14.99 3.45 -3.50
CA PHE A 122 14.95 2.13 -4.13
C PHE A 122 16.33 1.71 -4.64
N ARG A 123 17.03 2.58 -5.37
CA ARG A 123 18.39 2.33 -5.86
C ARG A 123 19.34 1.98 -4.73
N HIS A 124 19.35 2.76 -3.66
CA HIS A 124 20.20 2.51 -2.50
C HIS A 124 19.93 1.14 -1.87
N LEU A 125 18.66 0.75 -1.74
CA LEU A 125 18.28 -0.57 -1.21
C LEU A 125 18.76 -1.71 -2.11
N ILE A 126 18.58 -1.59 -3.42
CA ILE A 126 18.99 -2.63 -4.38
C ILE A 126 20.50 -2.80 -4.42
N LEU A 127 21.27 -1.71 -4.39
CA LEU A 127 22.74 -1.76 -4.44
C LEU A 127 23.35 -2.50 -3.24
N GLN A 128 22.64 -2.59 -2.11
CA GLN A 128 23.10 -3.31 -0.91
C GLN A 128 22.89 -4.83 -0.98
N ILE A 129 22.15 -5.33 -1.97
CA ILE A 129 21.88 -6.76 -2.11
C ILE A 129 23.01 -7.39 -2.94
N SER A 130 23.64 -8.43 -2.40
CA SER A 130 24.70 -9.21 -3.05
C SER A 130 24.25 -10.60 -3.53
N ASN A 131 23.08 -11.07 -3.10
CA ASN A 131 22.55 -12.38 -3.46
C ASN A 131 21.81 -12.33 -4.81
N ASP A 132 22.32 -13.03 -5.83
CA ASP A 132 21.75 -13.07 -7.18
C ASP A 132 20.33 -13.66 -7.22
N GLU A 133 20.01 -14.67 -6.40
CA GLU A 133 18.66 -15.24 -6.33
C GLU A 133 17.62 -14.31 -5.69
N VAL A 134 18.05 -13.46 -4.74
CA VAL A 134 17.20 -12.38 -4.23
C VAL A 134 16.94 -11.35 -5.33
N LEU A 135 17.99 -10.93 -6.05
CA LEU A 135 17.85 -9.96 -7.13
C LEU A 135 16.99 -10.48 -8.28
N LYS A 136 17.11 -11.76 -8.68
CA LYS A 136 16.24 -12.41 -9.68
C LYS A 136 14.76 -12.35 -9.30
N ARG A 137 14.44 -12.52 -8.00
CA ARG A 137 13.06 -12.39 -7.50
C ARG A 137 12.56 -10.96 -7.58
N ILE A 138 13.40 -9.99 -7.23
CA ILE A 138 13.07 -8.57 -7.36
C ILE A 138 12.89 -8.19 -8.83
N ASP A 139 13.74 -8.68 -9.74
CA ASP A 139 13.65 -8.43 -11.18
C ASP A 139 12.32 -8.92 -11.77
N ARG A 140 11.86 -10.12 -11.40
CA ARG A 140 10.53 -10.62 -11.77
C ARG A 140 9.41 -9.71 -11.27
N ALA A 141 9.52 -9.22 -10.04
CA ALA A 141 8.54 -8.30 -9.46
C ALA A 141 8.53 -6.94 -10.18
N CYS A 142 9.70 -6.39 -10.51
CA CYS A 142 9.84 -5.16 -11.30
C CYS A 142 9.30 -5.35 -12.72
N SER A 143 9.53 -6.51 -13.34
CA SER A 143 8.99 -6.85 -14.66
C SER A 143 7.46 -6.92 -14.63
N ALA A 144 6.87 -7.52 -13.60
CA ALA A 144 5.43 -7.51 -13.39
C ALA A 144 4.88 -6.08 -13.20
N ALA A 145 5.59 -5.24 -12.43
CA ALA A 145 5.24 -3.83 -12.23
C ALA A 145 5.23 -3.04 -13.55
N VAL A 146 6.19 -3.29 -14.44
CA VAL A 146 6.24 -2.74 -15.79
C VAL A 146 5.04 -3.22 -16.61
N ALA A 147 4.82 -4.54 -16.66
CA ALA A 147 3.78 -5.15 -17.49
C ALA A 147 2.37 -4.70 -17.11
N VAL A 148 2.09 -4.55 -15.81
CA VAL A 148 0.80 -4.08 -15.31
C VAL A 148 0.64 -2.55 -15.39
N GLY A 149 1.72 -1.82 -15.68
CA GLY A 149 1.74 -0.37 -15.74
C GLY A 149 1.60 0.28 -14.36
N LEU A 150 2.29 -0.24 -13.34
CA LEU A 150 2.26 0.30 -11.99
C LEU A 150 2.78 1.74 -11.95
N ARG A 151 1.96 2.66 -11.43
CA ARG A 151 2.27 4.08 -11.24
C ARG A 151 2.77 4.32 -9.83
N ASP A 152 3.67 5.29 -9.71
CA ASP A 152 4.23 5.75 -8.44
C ASP A 152 4.62 4.62 -7.47
N PRO A 153 5.41 3.60 -7.89
CA PRO A 153 5.62 2.39 -7.11
C PRO A 153 6.04 2.68 -5.66
N GLN A 154 5.37 2.01 -4.73
CA GLN A 154 5.68 2.05 -3.30
C GLN A 154 5.64 0.64 -2.73
N GLY A 155 6.37 0.43 -1.65
CA GLY A 155 6.44 -0.89 -1.05
C GLY A 155 7.52 -1.04 -0.01
N PHE A 156 7.83 -2.29 0.27
CA PHE A 156 8.88 -2.68 1.21
C PHE A 156 9.82 -3.68 0.54
N ILE A 157 11.11 -3.54 0.84
CA ILE A 157 12.13 -4.52 0.48
C ILE A 157 12.69 -5.14 1.75
N ASN A 158 12.65 -6.47 1.81
CA ASN A 158 13.32 -7.27 2.83
C ASN A 158 14.04 -8.45 2.16
N PRO A 159 15.37 -8.37 1.94
CA PRO A 159 16.14 -9.40 1.23
C PRO A 159 16.11 -10.78 1.89
N THR A 160 15.78 -10.88 3.18
CA THR A 160 15.73 -12.16 3.91
C THR A 160 14.40 -12.90 3.71
N ASN A 161 13.37 -12.23 3.18
CA ASN A 161 12.05 -12.84 2.97
C ASN A 161 12.01 -13.68 1.69
N TYR A 162 11.09 -14.66 1.66
CA TYR A 162 10.84 -15.45 0.46
C TYR A 162 10.38 -14.56 -0.72
N ASN A 163 9.51 -13.59 -0.45
CA ASN A 163 9.17 -12.50 -1.37
C ASN A 163 9.92 -11.25 -0.92
N PRO A 164 11.09 -10.95 -1.51
CA PRO A 164 11.98 -9.91 -1.00
C PRO A 164 11.48 -8.49 -1.28
N ILE A 165 10.48 -8.34 -2.13
CA ILE A 165 9.81 -7.08 -2.45
C ILE A 165 8.30 -7.31 -2.42
N VAL A 166 7.58 -6.35 -1.85
CA VAL A 166 6.13 -6.29 -1.86
C VAL A 166 5.69 -4.88 -2.19
N PHE A 167 4.71 -4.74 -3.07
CA PHE A 167 4.11 -3.48 -3.46
C PHE A 167 2.87 -3.18 -2.61
N ILE A 168 2.70 -1.91 -2.32
CA ILE A 168 1.52 -1.35 -1.65
C ILE A 168 1.00 -0.18 -2.48
N ASP A 169 -0.21 0.28 -2.15
CA ASP A 169 -0.82 1.46 -2.78
C ASP A 169 -0.84 1.33 -4.32
N ILE A 170 -1.49 0.27 -4.79
CA ILE A 170 -1.47 -0.15 -6.19
C ILE A 170 -2.30 0.81 -7.04
N HIS A 171 -1.62 1.64 -7.83
CA HIS A 171 -2.24 2.53 -8.81
C HIS A 171 -1.77 2.13 -10.21
N LEU A 172 -2.70 1.81 -11.11
CA LEU A 172 -2.33 1.37 -12.45
C LEU A 172 -2.55 2.45 -13.50
N SER A 173 -1.67 2.47 -14.50
CA SER A 173 -1.87 3.26 -15.70
C SER A 173 -2.92 2.60 -16.60
N ARG A 174 -3.69 3.42 -17.32
CA ARG A 174 -4.61 2.96 -18.38
C ARG A 174 -3.89 2.73 -19.71
N GLY A 175 -2.61 3.11 -19.82
CA GLY A 175 -1.90 3.28 -21.10
C GLY A 175 -0.53 2.61 -21.20
N GLY A 176 -0.26 1.57 -20.39
CA GLY A 176 0.97 0.78 -20.47
C GLY A 176 2.05 1.16 -19.45
N THR A 177 3.30 0.78 -19.77
CA THR A 177 4.49 0.93 -18.90
C THR A 177 4.67 2.34 -18.37
N THR A 178 5.11 2.46 -17.11
CA THR A 178 5.45 3.75 -16.50
C THR A 178 6.97 3.90 -16.38
N GLN A 179 7.49 5.11 -16.54
CA GLN A 179 8.93 5.37 -16.37
C GLN A 179 9.43 4.90 -15.00
N ALA A 180 8.65 5.13 -13.94
CA ALA A 180 9.04 4.74 -12.58
C ALA A 180 9.21 3.21 -12.43
N SER A 181 8.28 2.41 -12.97
CA SER A 181 8.41 0.95 -12.97
C SER A 181 9.58 0.46 -13.83
N GLN A 182 9.83 1.12 -14.97
CA GLN A 182 10.95 0.83 -15.85
C GLN A 182 12.30 1.11 -15.18
N ASP A 183 12.41 2.24 -14.47
CA ASP A 183 13.65 2.61 -13.77
C ASP A 183 14.01 1.57 -12.70
N MET A 184 13.01 1.07 -11.95
CA MET A 184 13.25 -0.01 -10.97
C MET A 184 13.80 -1.27 -11.63
N LEU A 185 13.24 -1.65 -12.78
CA LEU A 185 13.68 -2.82 -13.52
C LEU A 185 15.13 -2.67 -13.96
N VAL A 186 15.47 -1.55 -14.60
CA VAL A 186 16.84 -1.26 -15.06
C VAL A 186 17.84 -1.23 -13.91
N ILE A 187 17.49 -0.59 -12.78
CA ILE A 187 18.35 -0.56 -11.58
C ILE A 187 18.64 -1.98 -11.07
N THR A 188 17.60 -2.83 -11.04
CA THR A 188 17.74 -4.22 -10.57
C THR A 188 18.60 -5.04 -11.51
N GLN A 189 18.37 -4.96 -12.82
CA GLN A 189 19.14 -5.67 -13.84
C GLN A 189 20.62 -5.26 -13.85
N ASN A 190 20.90 -3.96 -13.73
CA ASN A 190 22.28 -3.47 -13.62
C ASN A 190 22.99 -4.02 -12.39
N ARG A 191 22.28 -4.09 -11.25
CA ARG A 191 22.85 -4.67 -10.03
C ARG A 191 23.11 -6.18 -10.19
N MET A 192 22.19 -6.92 -10.81
CA MET A 192 22.37 -8.34 -11.11
C MET A 192 23.62 -8.59 -11.97
N ALA A 193 23.78 -7.83 -13.06
CA ALA A 193 24.96 -7.94 -13.91
C ALA A 193 26.25 -7.65 -13.12
N SER A 194 26.24 -6.61 -12.27
CA SER A 194 27.37 -6.28 -11.40
C SER A 194 27.72 -7.42 -10.44
N VAL A 195 26.75 -8.08 -9.81
CA VAL A 195 27.00 -9.20 -8.88
C VAL A 195 27.66 -10.38 -9.59
N ARG A 196 27.16 -10.76 -10.78
CA ARG A 196 27.67 -11.92 -11.54
C ARG A 196 29.10 -11.74 -12.05
N ASN A 197 29.51 -10.52 -12.32
CA ASN A 197 30.87 -10.24 -12.79
C ASN A 197 31.92 -10.28 -11.66
N HIS A 198 31.50 -10.39 -10.40
CA HIS A 198 32.39 -10.41 -9.21
C HIS A 198 32.35 -11.75 -8.46
N THR A 199 31.68 -12.76 -9.01
CA THR A 199 31.60 -14.14 -8.49
C THR A 199 32.31 -15.08 -9.43
#